data_AF-A0A923B8I2-F1
#
_entry.id   AF-A0A923B8I2-F1
#
_cell.length_a   1.000
_cell.length_b   1.000
_cell.length_c   1.000
_cell.angle_alpha   90.00
_cell.angle_beta   90.00
_cell.angle_gamma   90.00
#
_symmetry.space_group_name_H-M   'P 1'
#
loop_
_entity.id
_entity.type
_entity.pdbx_description
1 polymer ?
#
loop_
_entity_poly.entity_id
_entity_poly.type
_entity_poly.pdbx_seq_one_letter_code
_entity_poly.pdbx_strand_id
1 'polypeptide(L)'
;MPSVPTWMRAGRPTSTPFKALTFSTGTDCGGTQYFPRIGISPDAQARRRVYFDLIAQVACEVGVPVRLFDALIAQESRYRPYARSSAGAMGLAQLMPGTAAYLGVSDPWHPEQNLRGGARCQRRSKSRP
;
A
#
# COMPACT_ATOMS: atom_id res chain seq x y z
N MET A 1 13.80 20.38 -56.54
CA MET A 1 13.87 19.81 -55.18
C MET A 1 12.62 20.24 -54.41
N PRO A 2 11.74 19.32 -53.96
CA PRO A 2 10.51 19.73 -53.30
C PRO A 2 10.81 20.32 -51.92
N SER A 3 10.21 21.48 -51.64
CA SER A 3 10.40 22.27 -50.43
C SER A 3 9.70 21.65 -49.22
N VAL A 4 10.41 21.54 -48.10
CA VAL A 4 9.86 21.03 -46.83
C VAL A 4 8.75 21.96 -46.30
N PRO A 5 7.54 21.45 -46.02
CA PRO A 5 6.43 22.21 -45.47
C PRO A 5 6.77 22.88 -44.13
N THR A 6 6.24 24.09 -43.90
CA THR A 6 6.55 24.97 -42.77
C THR A 6 6.25 24.36 -41.39
N TRP A 7 5.26 23.48 -41.28
CA TRP A 7 4.94 22.79 -40.01
C TRP A 7 6.06 21.88 -39.50
N MET A 8 6.92 21.39 -40.40
CA MET A 8 8.07 20.54 -40.06
C MET A 8 9.30 21.36 -39.62
N ARG A 9 9.20 22.70 -39.68
CA ARG A 9 10.25 23.65 -39.29
C ARG A 9 10.01 24.25 -37.89
N ALA A 10 8.81 24.08 -37.33
CA ALA A 10 8.53 24.42 -35.94
C ALA A 10 9.20 23.36 -35.04
N GLY A 11 10.22 23.78 -34.30
CA GLY A 11 10.95 22.92 -33.37
C GLY A 11 9.99 22.17 -32.43
N ARG A 12 10.34 20.92 -32.10
CA ARG A 12 9.62 20.11 -31.11
C ARG A 12 9.39 20.97 -29.87
N PRO A 13 8.17 21.03 -29.29
CA PRO A 13 7.99 21.70 -28.00
C PRO A 13 9.00 21.08 -27.05
N THR A 14 9.94 21.90 -26.57
CA THR A 14 10.94 21.50 -25.61
C THR A 14 10.22 20.85 -24.45
N SER A 15 10.42 19.55 -24.28
CA SER A 15 9.84 18.78 -23.19
C SER A 15 10.20 19.49 -21.89
N THR A 16 9.20 20.09 -21.23
CA THR A 16 9.35 20.52 -19.85
C THR A 16 9.84 19.28 -19.10
N PRO A 17 11.00 19.33 -18.43
CA PRO A 17 11.42 18.17 -17.66
C PRO A 17 10.30 17.88 -16.67
N PHE A 18 9.77 16.66 -16.68
CA PHE A 18 8.87 16.21 -15.62
C PHE A 18 9.61 16.53 -14.32
N LYS A 19 9.05 17.42 -13.50
CA LYS A 19 9.60 17.77 -12.20
C LYS A 19 9.81 16.45 -11.47
N ALA A 20 11.06 16.04 -11.28
CA ALA A 20 11.38 14.75 -10.70
C ALA A 20 10.66 14.70 -9.34
N LEU A 21 9.64 13.84 -9.25
CA LEU A 21 8.97 13.58 -7.99
C LEU A 21 10.03 12.94 -7.11
N THR A 22 10.61 13.72 -6.21
CA THR A 22 11.49 13.21 -5.17
C THR A 22 10.63 12.31 -4.30
N PHE A 23 10.74 11.00 -4.53
CA PHE A 23 10.11 10.02 -3.67
C PHE A 23 10.84 10.12 -2.33
N SER A 24 10.17 10.64 -1.30
CA SER A 24 10.71 10.59 0.05
C SER A 24 10.89 9.11 0.38
N THR A 25 12.14 8.66 0.54
CA THR A 25 12.48 7.30 0.93
C THR A 25 12.24 7.05 2.42
N GLY A 26 11.73 8.05 3.14
CA GLY A 26 11.34 7.95 4.54
C GLY A 26 10.00 7.25 4.72
N THR A 27 9.91 6.44 5.77
CA THR A 27 8.64 5.98 6.33
C THR A 27 7.78 7.21 6.64
N ASP A 28 6.69 7.43 5.89
CA ASP A 28 5.81 8.63 5.98
C ASP A 28 5.02 8.75 7.31
N CYS A 29 5.72 8.71 8.44
CA CYS A 29 5.10 8.64 9.77
C CYS A 29 4.66 9.98 10.35
N GLY A 30 5.10 11.09 9.77
CA GLY A 30 4.84 12.44 10.28
C GLY A 30 3.70 13.20 9.60
N GLY A 31 2.97 12.61 8.65
CA GLY A 31 2.01 13.38 7.86
C GLY A 31 1.06 12.61 6.95
N THR A 32 0.86 11.30 7.15
CA THR A 32 -0.10 10.57 6.32
C THR A 32 -1.53 10.90 6.76
N GLN A 33 -2.06 12.02 6.28
CA GLN A 33 -3.48 12.33 6.40
C GLN A 33 -4.30 11.31 5.59
N TYR A 34 -5.47 10.96 6.11
CA TYR A 34 -6.43 10.18 5.36
C TYR A 34 -6.89 10.98 4.13
N PHE A 35 -6.64 10.43 2.95
CA PHE A 35 -7.21 10.91 1.69
C PHE A 35 -8.06 9.79 1.06
N PRO A 36 -9.26 10.09 0.53
CA PRO A 36 -10.04 9.12 -0.23
C PRO A 36 -9.21 8.50 -1.36
N ARG A 37 -9.32 7.18 -1.54
CA ARG A 37 -8.64 6.49 -2.64
C ARG A 37 -9.61 6.42 -3.82
N ILE A 38 -9.22 6.97 -4.96
CA ILE A 38 -9.97 6.81 -6.20
C ILE A 38 -9.85 5.36 -6.66
N GLY A 39 -10.95 4.77 -7.14
CA GLY A 39 -10.94 3.42 -7.72
C GLY A 39 -11.23 2.27 -6.75
N ILE A 40 -11.65 2.54 -5.51
CA ILE A 40 -12.20 1.51 -4.61
C ILE A 40 -13.70 1.73 -4.38
N SER A 41 -14.44 0.67 -4.07
CA SER A 41 -15.89 0.77 -3.82
C SER A 41 -16.18 1.63 -2.57
N PRO A 42 -17.38 2.26 -2.49
CA PRO A 42 -17.77 3.04 -1.31
C PRO A 42 -17.64 2.25 0.00
N ASP A 43 -18.03 0.98 0.01
CA ASP A 43 -17.90 0.12 1.20
C ASP A 43 -16.44 -0.11 1.60
N ALA A 44 -15.56 -0.31 0.61
CA ALA A 44 -14.13 -0.48 0.88
C ALA A 44 -13.53 0.83 1.41
N GLN A 45 -13.96 1.98 0.90
CA GLN A 45 -13.55 3.29 1.39
C GLN A 45 -14.02 3.52 2.83
N ALA A 46 -15.26 3.13 3.16
CA ALA A 46 -15.80 3.21 4.52
C ALA A 46 -14.99 2.35 5.50
N ARG A 47 -14.73 1.08 5.16
CA ARG A 47 -13.88 0.20 5.99
C ARG A 47 -12.46 0.74 6.12
N ARG A 48 -11.87 1.23 5.03
CA ARG A 48 -10.55 1.86 5.06
C ARG A 48 -10.51 3.00 6.06
N ARG A 49 -11.54 3.86 6.09
CA ARG A 49 -11.60 4.98 7.04
C ARG A 49 -11.50 4.52 8.49
N VAL A 50 -12.10 3.37 8.82
CA VAL A 50 -12.03 2.78 10.18
C VAL A 50 -10.63 2.26 10.51
N TYR A 51 -9.96 1.62 9.56
CA TYR A 51 -8.66 0.96 9.82
C TYR A 51 -7.43 1.79 9.47
N PHE A 52 -7.57 2.93 8.79
CA PHE A 52 -6.45 3.66 8.23
C PHE A 52 -5.45 4.12 9.30
N ASP A 53 -5.94 4.67 10.41
CA ASP A 53 -5.06 5.16 11.49
C ASP A 53 -4.25 4.02 12.11
N LEU A 54 -4.88 2.86 12.31
CA LEU A 54 -4.22 1.65 12.79
C LEU A 54 -3.20 1.12 11.78
N ILE A 55 -3.54 1.11 10.48
CA ILE A 55 -2.62 0.72 9.40
C ILE A 55 -1.40 1.65 9.38
N ALA A 56 -1.62 2.96 9.51
CA ALA A 56 -0.56 3.96 9.52
C ALA A 56 0.34 3.81 10.75
N GLN A 57 -0.24 3.66 11.93
CA GLN A 57 0.49 3.42 13.17
C GLN A 57 1.37 2.16 13.06
N VAL A 58 0.79 1.02 12.68
CA VAL A 58 1.51 -0.26 12.59
C VAL A 58 2.62 -0.20 11.53
N ALA A 59 2.34 0.40 10.37
CA ALA A 59 3.35 0.58 9.33
C ALA A 59 4.55 1.38 9.87
N CYS A 60 4.27 2.42 10.65
CA CYS A 60 5.30 3.24 11.27
C CYS A 60 6.11 2.53 12.34
N GLU A 61 5.45 1.81 13.25
CA GLU A 61 6.12 1.00 14.27
C GLU A 61 7.08 -0.02 13.67
N VAL A 62 6.70 -0.62 12.53
CA VAL A 62 7.53 -1.63 11.85
C VAL A 62 8.51 -0.99 10.84
N GLY A 63 8.39 0.32 10.55
CA GLY A 63 9.22 1.02 9.57
C GLY A 63 8.94 0.62 8.12
N VAL A 64 7.69 0.34 7.78
CA VAL A 64 7.19 0.12 6.42
C VAL A 64 6.49 1.40 5.94
N PRO A 65 6.67 1.86 4.69
CA PRO A 65 5.96 3.03 4.19
C PRO A 65 4.45 2.87 4.30
N VAL A 66 3.76 3.84 4.93
CA VAL A 66 2.31 3.78 5.22
C VAL A 66 1.49 3.53 3.96
N ARG A 67 1.76 4.30 2.89
CA ARG A 67 1.04 4.18 1.62
C ARG A 67 1.20 2.81 0.96
N LEU A 68 2.39 2.21 1.11
CA LEU A 68 2.66 0.87 0.61
C LEU A 68 1.86 -0.17 1.39
N PHE A 69 1.89 -0.10 2.72
CA PHE A 69 1.17 -1.06 3.54
C PHE A 69 -0.35 -0.93 3.36
N ASP A 70 -0.88 0.29 3.30
CA ASP A 70 -2.29 0.55 2.99
C ASP A 70 -2.70 0.01 1.61
N ALA A 71 -1.84 0.15 0.58
CA ALA A 71 -2.08 -0.43 -0.74
C ALA A 71 -2.12 -1.97 -0.70
N LEU A 72 -1.26 -2.59 0.10
CA LEU A 72 -1.26 -4.04 0.30
C LEU A 72 -2.57 -4.49 0.95
N ILE A 73 -3.02 -3.85 2.04
CA ILE A 73 -4.29 -4.23 2.70
C ILE A 73 -5.49 -4.08 1.76
N ALA A 74 -5.48 -3.08 0.87
CA ALA A 74 -6.50 -2.94 -0.16
C ALA A 74 -6.55 -4.16 -1.08
N GLN A 75 -5.38 -4.61 -1.56
CA GLN A 75 -5.25 -5.76 -2.46
C GLN A 75 -5.63 -7.08 -1.77
N GLU A 76 -5.18 -7.28 -0.54
CA GLU A 76 -5.34 -8.54 0.18
C GLU A 76 -6.79 -8.79 0.62
N SER A 77 -7.43 -7.80 1.23
CA SER A 77 -8.73 -8.03 1.88
C SER A 77 -9.82 -7.03 1.48
N ARG A 78 -9.47 -5.96 0.76
CA ARG A 78 -10.35 -4.79 0.59
C ARG A 78 -10.86 -4.30 1.95
N TYR A 79 -9.97 -4.29 2.94
CA TYR A 79 -10.21 -3.86 4.32
C TYR A 79 -11.28 -4.69 5.06
N ARG A 80 -11.43 -5.98 4.73
CA ARG A 80 -12.35 -6.90 5.40
C ARG A 80 -11.62 -7.64 6.53
N PRO A 81 -11.94 -7.41 7.81
CA PRO A 81 -11.22 -8.03 8.94
C PRO A 81 -11.45 -9.54 9.04
N TYR A 82 -12.54 -10.04 8.46
CA TYR A 82 -12.89 -11.47 8.43
C TYR A 82 -12.72 -12.11 7.05
N ALA A 83 -11.89 -11.52 6.18
CA ALA A 83 -11.58 -12.12 4.88
C ALA A 83 -10.84 -13.45 5.05
N ARG A 84 -11.31 -14.48 4.34
CA ARG A 84 -10.64 -15.78 4.25
C ARG A 84 -10.45 -16.18 2.79
N SER A 85 -9.22 -16.54 2.41
CA SER A 85 -8.96 -17.10 1.07
C SER A 85 -9.24 -18.60 1.01
N SER A 86 -9.33 -19.14 -0.21
CA SER A 86 -9.44 -20.59 -0.44
C SER A 86 -8.24 -21.38 0.10
N ALA A 87 -7.05 -20.78 0.07
CA ALA A 87 -5.83 -21.35 0.64
C ALA A 87 -5.75 -21.22 2.17
N GLY A 88 -6.70 -20.52 2.81
CA GLY A 88 -6.76 -20.35 4.26
C GLY A 88 -6.08 -19.10 4.81
N ALA A 89 -5.78 -18.11 3.97
CA ALA A 89 -5.29 -16.81 4.43
C ALA A 89 -6.36 -16.10 5.26
N MET A 90 -5.99 -15.38 6.32
CA MET A 90 -6.94 -14.78 7.27
C MET A 90 -6.68 -13.29 7.52
N GLY A 91 -7.76 -12.53 7.63
CA GLY A 91 -7.76 -11.16 8.12
C GLY A 91 -7.31 -10.11 7.12
N LEU A 92 -7.05 -8.90 7.63
CA LEU A 92 -6.77 -7.71 6.81
C LEU A 92 -5.56 -7.86 5.89
N ALA A 93 -4.49 -8.46 6.41
CA ALA A 93 -3.23 -8.70 5.71
C ALA A 93 -3.10 -10.12 5.14
N GLN A 94 -4.18 -10.91 5.15
CA GLN A 94 -4.24 -12.26 4.59
C GLN A 94 -3.08 -13.16 5.06
N LEU A 95 -2.86 -13.25 6.38
CA LEU A 95 -1.83 -14.11 6.95
C LEU A 95 -2.20 -15.59 6.84
N MET A 96 -1.26 -16.42 6.37
CA MET A 96 -1.37 -17.87 6.49
C MET A 96 -1.29 -18.30 7.96
N PRO A 97 -2.00 -19.36 8.39
CA PRO A 97 -1.99 -19.83 9.78
C PRO A 97 -0.57 -20.09 10.31
N GLY A 98 0.28 -20.76 9.53
CA GLY A 98 1.68 -21.03 9.92
C GLY A 98 2.52 -19.76 10.06
N THR A 99 2.29 -18.76 9.19
CA THR A 99 2.97 -17.45 9.27
C THR A 99 2.48 -16.65 10.48
N ALA A 100 1.18 -16.67 10.77
CA ALA A 100 0.61 -16.02 11.95
C ALA A 100 1.24 -16.58 13.24
N ALA A 101 1.30 -17.91 13.38
CA ALA A 101 1.93 -18.57 14.51
C ALA A 101 3.42 -18.20 14.64
N TYR A 102 4.17 -18.24 13.53
CA TYR A 102 5.58 -17.87 13.52
C TYR A 102 5.84 -16.42 13.95
N LEU A 103 4.90 -15.50 13.68
CA LEU A 103 4.99 -14.08 14.03
C LEU A 103 4.37 -13.74 15.40
N GLY A 104 3.93 -14.75 16.16
CA GLY A 104 3.31 -14.57 17.47
C GLY A 104 1.93 -13.89 17.42
N VAL A 105 1.19 -14.07 16.32
CA VAL A 105 -0.21 -13.63 16.21
C VAL A 105 -1.10 -14.74 16.79
N SER A 106 -1.73 -14.46 17.94
CA SER A 106 -2.61 -15.42 18.62
C SER A 106 -4.02 -15.43 18.03
N ASP A 107 -4.52 -14.26 17.62
CA ASP A 107 -5.79 -14.13 16.90
C ASP A 107 -5.60 -13.40 15.56
N PRO A 108 -5.59 -14.13 14.42
CA PRO A 108 -5.47 -13.53 13.09
C PRO A 108 -6.72 -12.78 12.64
N TRP A 109 -7.84 -12.86 13.37
CA TRP A 109 -9.05 -12.07 13.11
C TRP A 109 -9.05 -10.73 13.85
N HIS A 110 -8.24 -10.59 14.90
CA HIS A 110 -8.05 -9.32 15.59
C HIS A 110 -7.29 -8.34 14.68
N PRO A 111 -7.91 -7.20 14.27
CA PRO A 111 -7.32 -6.30 13.27
C PRO A 111 -5.90 -5.85 13.59
N GLU A 112 -5.65 -5.46 14.84
CA GLU A 112 -4.33 -4.98 15.26
C GLU A 112 -3.27 -6.09 15.19
N GLN A 113 -3.59 -7.30 15.68
CA GLN A 113 -2.61 -8.38 15.68
C GLN A 113 -2.30 -8.82 14.25
N ASN A 114 -3.33 -8.91 13.41
CA ASN A 114 -3.21 -9.25 12.00
C ASN A 114 -2.35 -8.22 11.25
N LEU A 115 -2.61 -6.93 11.43
CA LEU A 115 -1.82 -5.85 10.81
C LEU A 115 -0.37 -5.85 11.29
N ARG A 116 -0.13 -5.98 12.60
CA ARG A 116 1.23 -6.07 13.16
C ARG A 116 1.99 -7.28 12.61
N GLY A 117 1.32 -8.43 12.47
CA GLY A 117 1.87 -9.61 11.82
C GLY A 117 2.19 -9.35 10.34
N GLY A 118 1.23 -8.82 9.59
CA GLY A 118 1.38 -8.49 8.16
C GLY A 118 2.55 -7.55 7.88
N ALA A 119 2.67 -6.46 8.64
CA ALA A 119 3.75 -5.50 8.48
C ALA A 119 5.13 -6.13 8.75
N ARG A 120 5.26 -6.95 9.80
CA ARG A 120 6.50 -7.68 10.10
C ARG A 120 6.86 -8.68 9.00
N CYS A 121 5.86 -9.41 8.49
CA CYS A 121 6.03 -10.32 7.36
C CYS A 121 6.55 -9.58 6.11
N GLN A 122 5.92 -8.46 5.77
CA GLN A 122 6.28 -7.63 4.62
C GLN A 122 7.68 -7.02 4.74
N ARG A 123 8.09 -6.61 5.95
CA ARG A 123 9.45 -6.13 6.18
C ARG A 123 10.47 -7.25 5.97
N ARG A 124 10.17 -8.44 6.49
CA ARG A 124 11.07 -9.60 6.38
C ARG A 124 11.24 -10.08 4.93
N SER A 125 10.19 -10.03 4.12
CA SER A 125 10.28 -10.42 2.69
C SER A 125 11.16 -9.48 1.87
N LYS A 126 11.19 -8.19 2.21
CA LYS A 126 12.07 -7.19 1.55
C LYS A 126 13.55 -7.31 1.93
N SER A 127 13.88 -8.00 3.02
CA SER A 127 15.25 -8.17 3.52
C SER A 127 15.91 -9.49 3.10
N ARG A 128 15.26 -10.29 2.24
CA ARG A 128 15.87 -11.54 1.70
C ARG A 128 16.64 -11.18 0.41
N PRO A 129 17.94 -11.55 0.31
CA PRO A 129 18.76 -11.32 -0.88
C PRO A 129 18.28 -12.15 -2.08
#